data_AF-A0AAF3EWA0-F1
#
_entry.id   AF-A0AAF3EWA0-F1
#
_cell.length_a   1.000
_cell.length_b   1.000
_cell.length_c   1.000
_cell.angle_alpha   90.00
_cell.angle_beta   90.00
_cell.angle_gamma   90.00
#
_symmetry.space_group_name_H-M   'P 1'
#
loop_
_entity.id
_entity.type
_entity.pdbx_description
1 polymer ?
#
loop_
_entity_poly.entity_id
_entity_poly.type
_entity_poly.pdbx_seq_one_letter_code
_entity_poly.pdbx_strand_id
1 'polypeptide(L)'
;MAKQIIRLITAVGETVNNDPIVGDKLKVVFLENYRVSMAEKIIPAADLSEQISTAGTEASGTGNMKFMLNGSLTIGTLDGANVEMAEEMGMDNIFIFGMNVEEVEALEKRGYNAGEFIEKCPTLKQIVEQIEGGMLTPEEPGQLKDVANMLRHHDRFMVCADFDAYAKCQDKVAETYQDQKKWSRMALMNIASTGKFSTDRTISEYAREIWGIEPNVEKLPAPYEGVPGTENETKE
;
A
#
# COMPACT_ATOMS: atom_id res chain seq x y z
N MET A 1 -4.41 -19.58 -3.30
CA MET A 1 -5.07 -18.29 -2.98
C MET A 1 -4.52 -17.11 -3.78
N ALA A 2 -3.24 -16.72 -3.65
CA ALA A 2 -2.72 -15.53 -4.36
C ALA A 2 -2.98 -15.49 -5.89
N LYS A 3 -2.77 -16.61 -6.60
CA LYS A 3 -3.11 -16.71 -8.04
C LYS A 3 -4.61 -16.54 -8.34
N GLN A 4 -5.49 -16.95 -7.41
CA GLN A 4 -6.93 -16.75 -7.52
C GLN A 4 -7.31 -15.28 -7.32
N ILE A 5 -6.60 -14.55 -6.46
CA ILE A 5 -6.78 -13.09 -6.31
C ILE A 5 -6.35 -12.37 -7.59
N ILE A 6 -5.23 -12.76 -8.20
CA ILE A 6 -4.82 -12.22 -9.52
C ILE A 6 -5.92 -12.49 -10.55
N ARG A 7 -6.46 -13.71 -10.62
CA ARG A 7 -7.56 -14.04 -11.54
C ARG A 7 -8.82 -13.22 -11.26
N LEU A 8 -9.17 -13.00 -9.99
CA LEU A 8 -10.30 -12.16 -9.61
C LEU A 8 -10.11 -10.72 -10.13
N ILE A 9 -8.94 -10.13 -9.92
CA ILE A 9 -8.65 -8.76 -10.39
C ILE A 9 -8.77 -8.67 -11.91
N THR A 10 -8.24 -9.64 -12.65
CA THR A 10 -8.34 -9.62 -14.12
C THR A 10 -9.77 -9.86 -14.60
N ALA A 11 -10.55 -10.73 -13.95
CA ALA A 11 -11.96 -10.96 -14.27
C ALA A 11 -12.84 -9.72 -14.01
N VAL A 12 -12.59 -9.01 -12.91
CA VAL A 12 -13.22 -7.71 -12.63
C VAL A 12 -12.85 -6.71 -13.73
N GLY A 13 -11.58 -6.64 -14.13
CA GLY A 13 -11.14 -5.78 -15.23
C GLY A 13 -11.77 -6.10 -16.58
N GLU A 14 -11.90 -7.38 -16.93
CA GLU A 14 -12.61 -7.84 -18.14
C GLU A 14 -14.05 -7.35 -18.17
N THR A 15 -14.74 -7.38 -17.03
CA THR A 15 -16.13 -6.94 -16.92
C THR A 15 -16.23 -5.41 -16.95
N VAL A 16 -15.54 -4.73 -16.03
CA VAL A 16 -15.64 -3.27 -15.83
C VAL A 16 -15.14 -2.49 -17.04
N ASN A 17 -14.01 -2.89 -17.63
CA ASN A 17 -13.38 -2.10 -18.70
C ASN A 17 -14.18 -2.12 -20.00
N ASN A 18 -15.01 -3.15 -20.21
CA ASN A 18 -15.81 -3.37 -21.41
C ASN A 18 -17.29 -2.98 -21.24
N ASP A 19 -17.72 -2.51 -20.08
CA ASP A 19 -19.10 -2.06 -19.85
C ASP A 19 -19.33 -0.65 -20.44
N PRO A 20 -20.21 -0.49 -21.45
CA PRO A 20 -20.47 0.79 -22.08
C PRO A 20 -21.18 1.81 -21.15
N ILE A 21 -21.85 1.35 -20.08
CA ILE A 21 -22.48 2.24 -19.09
C ILE A 21 -21.40 2.85 -18.19
N VAL A 22 -20.36 2.08 -17.85
CA VAL A 22 -19.21 2.55 -17.06
C VAL A 22 -18.38 3.55 -17.87
N GLY A 23 -18.08 3.23 -19.14
CA GLY A 23 -17.27 4.08 -20.01
C GLY A 23 -15.91 4.37 -19.38
N ASP A 24 -15.53 5.65 -19.29
CA ASP A 24 -14.23 6.09 -18.76
C ASP A 24 -14.27 6.45 -17.26
N LYS A 25 -15.37 6.17 -16.57
CA LYS A 25 -15.53 6.50 -15.14
C LYS A 25 -14.75 5.59 -14.21
N LEU A 26 -14.54 4.32 -14.61
CA LEU A 26 -13.79 3.33 -13.84
C LEU A 26 -13.07 2.39 -14.79
N LYS A 27 -11.77 2.17 -14.52
CA LYS A 27 -10.95 1.15 -15.19
C LYS A 27 -10.16 0.37 -14.15
N VAL A 28 -10.03 -0.93 -14.37
CA VAL A 28 -9.23 -1.84 -13.54
C VAL A 28 -8.16 -2.47 -14.41
N VAL A 29 -6.90 -2.15 -14.14
CA VAL A 29 -5.74 -2.60 -14.94
C VAL A 29 -4.78 -3.35 -14.04
N PHE A 30 -4.49 -4.61 -14.37
CA PHE A 30 -3.46 -5.39 -13.69
C PHE A 30 -2.12 -5.19 -14.41
N LEU A 31 -1.12 -4.69 -13.69
CA LEU A 31 0.21 -4.43 -14.25
C LEU A 31 1.10 -5.67 -14.08
N GLU A 32 1.31 -6.38 -15.19
CA GLU A 32 2.09 -7.61 -15.20
C GLU A 32 3.58 -7.37 -14.93
N ASN A 33 4.23 -8.33 -14.29
CA ASN A 33 5.68 -8.33 -14.05
C ASN A 33 6.18 -7.08 -13.31
N TYR A 34 5.46 -6.67 -12.25
CA TYR A 34 5.88 -5.60 -11.37
C TYR A 34 7.29 -5.85 -10.81
N ARG A 35 8.16 -4.88 -11.01
CA ARG A 35 9.59 -4.89 -10.66
C ARG A 35 10.11 -3.45 -10.55
N VAL A 36 11.35 -3.26 -10.12
CA VAL A 36 11.94 -1.93 -9.86
C VAL A 36 11.73 -0.94 -11.01
N SER A 37 12.07 -1.33 -12.25
CA SER A 37 11.93 -0.44 -13.42
C SER A 37 10.49 -0.07 -13.78
N MET A 38 9.52 -0.85 -13.32
CA MET A 38 8.10 -0.51 -13.43
C MET A 38 7.65 0.38 -12.27
N ALA A 39 8.12 0.09 -11.05
CA ALA A 39 7.87 0.90 -9.86
C ALA A 39 8.33 2.35 -10.05
N GLU A 40 9.50 2.55 -10.67
CA GLU A 40 10.04 3.87 -11.04
C GLU A 40 9.10 4.70 -11.93
N LYS A 41 8.17 4.05 -12.64
CA LYS A 41 7.16 4.73 -13.49
C LYS A 41 5.83 4.92 -12.78
N ILE A 42 5.39 3.91 -12.02
CA ILE A 42 4.08 3.93 -11.36
C ILE A 42 4.09 4.88 -10.15
N ILE A 43 5.14 4.83 -9.34
CA ILE A 43 5.20 5.56 -8.08
C ILE A 43 5.04 7.08 -8.29
N PRO A 44 5.76 7.72 -9.24
CA PRO A 44 5.59 9.15 -9.50
C PRO A 44 4.26 9.53 -10.16
N ALA A 45 3.50 8.56 -10.66
CA ALA A 45 2.26 8.78 -11.39
C ALA A 45 1.00 8.51 -10.53
N ALA A 46 1.18 8.06 -9.28
CA ALA A 46 0.07 7.70 -8.40
C ALA A 46 -0.46 8.92 -7.64
N ASP A 47 -1.77 9.09 -7.67
CA ASP A 47 -2.47 10.04 -6.79
C ASP A 47 -2.68 9.45 -5.40
N LEU A 48 -3.16 8.20 -5.33
CA LEU A 48 -3.48 7.50 -4.10
C LEU A 48 -2.68 6.20 -3.96
N SER A 49 -2.13 5.98 -2.77
CA SER A 49 -1.32 4.82 -2.40
C SER A 49 -2.06 3.95 -1.39
N GLU A 50 -2.38 2.72 -1.79
CA GLU A 50 -3.12 1.72 -1.01
C GLU A 50 -2.18 0.94 -0.07
N GLN A 51 -2.26 1.19 1.24
CA GLN A 51 -1.43 0.58 2.27
C GLN A 51 -2.32 -0.11 3.32
N ILE A 52 -3.01 -1.16 2.88
CA ILE A 52 -4.23 -1.68 3.51
C ILE A 52 -4.06 -3.04 4.21
N SER A 53 -2.86 -3.34 4.73
CA SER A 53 -2.63 -4.57 5.48
C SER A 53 -3.50 -4.61 6.74
N THR A 54 -3.89 -5.81 7.19
CA THR A 54 -4.53 -5.96 8.49
C THR A 54 -3.57 -5.46 9.57
N ALA A 55 -4.05 -4.63 10.50
CA ALA A 55 -3.19 -4.08 11.54
C ALA A 55 -2.44 -5.18 12.31
N GLY A 56 -1.12 -5.00 12.48
CA GLY A 56 -0.22 -5.95 13.13
C GLY A 56 0.39 -6.99 12.18
N THR A 57 0.18 -6.90 10.86
CA THR A 57 0.70 -7.89 9.90
C THR A 57 1.83 -7.38 9.02
N GLU A 58 1.87 -6.10 8.69
CA GLU A 58 2.98 -5.46 7.99
C GLU A 58 3.99 -4.93 8.99
N ALA A 59 5.20 -5.46 8.96
CA ALA A 59 6.24 -5.05 9.91
C ALA A 59 6.67 -3.58 9.70
N SER A 60 6.66 -3.10 8.45
CA SER A 60 7.03 -1.72 8.13
C SER A 60 6.43 -1.27 6.80
N GLY A 61 6.76 -1.97 5.71
CA GLY A 61 6.48 -1.51 4.35
C GLY A 61 7.46 -0.42 3.90
N THR A 62 7.91 -0.49 2.63
CA THR A 62 8.77 0.57 2.02
C THR A 62 8.17 1.16 0.75
N GLY A 63 7.07 0.59 0.26
CA GLY A 63 6.31 1.15 -0.86
C GLY A 63 5.64 2.46 -0.45
N ASN A 64 4.96 2.45 0.69
CA ASN A 64 4.34 3.61 1.35
C ASN A 64 5.27 4.84 1.40
N MET A 65 6.52 4.67 1.83
CA MET A 65 7.51 5.76 1.90
C MET A 65 7.84 6.34 0.52
N LYS A 66 7.93 5.49 -0.52
CA LYS A 66 8.23 5.94 -1.89
C LYS A 66 7.07 6.74 -2.47
N PHE A 67 5.83 6.31 -2.22
CA PHE A 67 4.63 7.03 -2.64
C PHE A 67 4.49 8.37 -1.92
N MET A 68 4.70 8.39 -0.60
CA MET A 68 4.71 9.62 0.21
C MET A 68 5.70 10.65 -0.33
N LEU A 69 6.93 10.22 -0.64
CA LEU A 69 7.98 11.09 -1.18
C LEU A 69 7.62 11.66 -2.57
N ASN A 70 6.82 10.93 -3.34
CA ASN A 70 6.41 11.35 -4.69
C ASN A 70 5.06 12.08 -4.71
N GLY A 71 4.51 12.44 -3.55
CA GLY A 71 3.30 13.27 -3.46
C GLY A 71 1.98 12.51 -3.55
N SER A 72 2.01 11.17 -3.52
CA SER A 72 0.80 10.38 -3.42
C SER A 72 0.27 10.43 -1.99
N LEU A 73 -1.05 10.63 -1.84
CA LEU A 73 -1.71 10.51 -0.54
C LEU A 73 -1.91 9.04 -0.19
N THR A 74 -1.76 8.71 1.09
CA THR A 74 -1.93 7.33 1.54
C THR A 74 -3.34 7.11 2.07
N ILE A 75 -3.97 6.01 1.66
CA ILE A 75 -5.09 5.38 2.35
C ILE A 75 -4.59 4.08 2.97
N GLY A 76 -4.80 3.89 4.27
CA GLY A 76 -4.21 2.75 4.96
C GLY A 76 -4.73 2.51 6.35
N THR A 77 -4.33 1.37 6.90
CA THR A 77 -4.54 1.01 8.30
C THR A 77 -3.41 1.57 9.17
N LEU A 78 -3.62 1.64 10.49
CA LEU A 78 -2.55 1.96 11.46
C LEU A 78 -1.66 0.73 11.67
N ASP A 79 -0.84 0.44 10.67
CA ASP A 79 0.06 -0.72 10.64
C ASP A 79 1.46 -0.32 10.15
N GLY A 80 2.48 -1.02 10.64
CA GLY A 80 3.88 -0.81 10.26
C GLY A 80 4.30 0.67 10.24
N ALA A 81 4.96 1.09 9.14
CA ALA A 81 5.44 2.45 8.98
C ALA A 81 4.33 3.47 8.67
N ASN A 82 3.07 3.06 8.44
CA ASN A 82 1.98 4.03 8.27
C ASN A 82 1.78 4.84 9.55
N VAL A 83 2.04 4.24 10.72
CA VAL A 83 1.99 4.94 12.02
C VAL A 83 3.04 6.04 12.06
N GLU A 84 4.30 5.71 11.78
CA GLU A 84 5.39 6.70 11.76
C GLU A 84 5.17 7.77 10.69
N MET A 85 4.65 7.40 9.51
CA MET A 85 4.31 8.33 8.44
C MET A 85 3.24 9.34 8.90
N ALA A 86 2.18 8.87 9.54
CA ALA A 86 1.12 9.71 10.07
C ALA A 86 1.60 10.66 11.17
N GLU A 87 2.56 10.23 12.00
CA GLU A 87 3.21 11.08 13.00
C GLU A 87 4.00 12.23 12.35
N GLU A 88 4.76 11.97 11.28
CA GLU A 88 5.58 12.99 10.61
C GLU A 88 4.72 13.97 9.81
N MET A 89 3.78 13.47 8.99
CA MET A 89 2.97 14.33 8.12
C MET A 89 1.78 14.97 8.85
N GLY A 90 1.40 14.45 10.02
CA GLY A 90 0.18 14.79 10.74
C GLY A 90 -1.05 14.06 10.20
N MET A 91 -1.93 13.65 11.12
CA MET A 91 -3.15 12.87 10.84
C MET A 91 -4.12 13.51 9.83
N ASP A 92 -4.05 14.82 9.63
CA ASP A 92 -4.89 15.53 8.66
C ASP A 92 -4.47 15.30 7.20
N ASN A 93 -3.29 14.72 6.95
CA ASN A 93 -2.69 14.54 5.63
C ASN A 93 -2.63 13.06 5.15
N ILE A 94 -3.30 12.15 5.87
CA ILE A 94 -3.41 10.73 5.56
C ILE A 94 -4.84 10.23 5.76
N PHE A 95 -5.27 9.25 4.97
CA PHE A 95 -6.59 8.62 5.08
C PHE A 95 -6.51 7.31 5.86
N ILE A 96 -6.62 7.38 7.19
CA ILE A 96 -6.61 6.19 8.04
C ILE A 96 -8.00 5.58 8.18
N PHE A 97 -8.08 4.26 8.06
CA PHE A 97 -9.31 3.48 8.29
C PHE A 97 -9.02 2.15 8.99
N GLY A 98 -10.10 1.45 9.32
CA GLY A 98 -10.05 0.06 9.80
C GLY A 98 -9.70 -0.06 11.28
N MET A 99 -9.57 -1.30 11.72
CA MET A 99 -9.22 -1.66 13.08
C MET A 99 -7.75 -1.36 13.40
N ASN A 100 -7.46 -1.01 14.65
CA ASN A 100 -6.11 -1.05 15.19
C ASN A 100 -5.72 -2.47 15.65
N VAL A 101 -4.46 -2.66 16.06
CA VAL A 101 -3.92 -3.96 16.50
C VAL A 101 -4.72 -4.53 17.68
N GLU A 102 -5.07 -3.69 18.66
CA GLU A 102 -5.82 -4.11 19.84
C GLU A 102 -7.24 -4.58 19.49
N GLU A 103 -7.89 -3.92 18.54
CA GLU A 103 -9.21 -4.27 18.03
C GLU A 103 -9.20 -5.57 17.23
N VAL A 104 -8.17 -5.78 16.39
CA VAL A 104 -7.94 -7.05 15.69
C VAL A 104 -7.79 -8.19 16.69
N GLU A 105 -6.91 -8.05 17.68
CA GLU A 105 -6.70 -9.07 18.71
C GLU A 105 -7.97 -9.34 19.52
N ALA A 106 -8.71 -8.29 19.89
CA ALA A 106 -9.95 -8.43 20.63
C ALA A 106 -11.02 -9.16 19.83
N LEU A 107 -11.12 -8.88 18.52
CA LEU A 107 -12.06 -9.54 17.62
C LEU A 107 -11.70 -11.01 17.42
N GLU A 108 -10.42 -11.32 17.27
CA GLU A 108 -9.93 -12.70 17.17
C GLU A 108 -10.26 -13.49 18.45
N LYS A 109 -9.93 -12.93 19.62
CA LYS A 109 -10.21 -13.55 20.94
C LYS A 109 -11.71 -13.77 21.18
N ARG A 110 -12.57 -12.91 20.64
CA ARG A 110 -14.04 -13.06 20.71
C ARG A 110 -14.59 -14.17 19.81
N GLY A 111 -13.80 -14.65 18.86
CA GLY A 111 -14.22 -15.62 17.84
C GLY A 111 -14.78 -14.91 16.60
N TYR A 112 -13.88 -14.37 15.79
CA TYR A 112 -14.24 -13.72 14.52
C TYR A 112 -15.08 -14.63 13.61
N ASN A 113 -16.18 -14.09 13.09
CA ASN A 113 -17.04 -14.74 12.12
C ASN A 113 -17.38 -13.77 10.99
N ALA A 114 -16.74 -13.96 9.82
CA ALA A 114 -16.95 -13.12 8.64
C ALA A 114 -18.41 -13.09 8.17
N GLY A 115 -19.16 -14.18 8.37
CA GLY A 115 -20.59 -14.26 8.03
C GLY A 115 -21.44 -13.18 8.69
N GLU A 116 -21.11 -12.77 9.92
CA GLU A 116 -21.83 -11.68 10.58
C GLU A 116 -21.62 -10.33 9.90
N PHE A 117 -20.41 -10.06 9.43
CA PHE A 117 -20.07 -8.81 8.74
C PHE A 117 -20.66 -8.77 7.33
N ILE A 118 -20.62 -9.92 6.64
CA ILE A 118 -21.24 -10.09 5.32
C ILE A 118 -22.75 -9.85 5.42
N GLU A 119 -23.46 -10.45 6.38
CA GLU A 119 -24.91 -10.28 6.51
C GLU A 119 -25.33 -8.87 6.96
N LYS A 120 -24.49 -8.17 7.74
CA LYS A 120 -24.75 -6.79 8.18
C LYS A 120 -24.56 -5.76 7.07
N CYS A 121 -23.76 -6.05 6.03
CA CYS A 121 -23.45 -5.12 4.95
C CYS A 121 -24.02 -5.62 3.61
N PRO A 122 -25.16 -5.09 3.13
CA PRO A 122 -25.80 -5.54 1.89
C PRO A 122 -24.88 -5.50 0.67
N THR A 123 -24.05 -4.47 0.56
CA THR A 123 -23.07 -4.33 -0.53
C THR A 123 -22.01 -5.43 -0.48
N LEU A 124 -21.44 -5.71 0.69
CA LEU A 124 -20.46 -6.80 0.84
C LEU A 124 -21.09 -8.15 0.53
N LYS A 125 -22.31 -8.41 1.00
CA LYS A 125 -23.06 -9.63 0.68
C LYS A 125 -23.22 -9.82 -0.82
N GLN A 126 -23.67 -8.78 -1.52
CA GLN A 126 -23.81 -8.81 -2.97
C GLN A 126 -22.48 -9.11 -3.67
N ILE A 127 -21.38 -8.47 -3.26
CA ILE A 127 -20.05 -8.71 -3.84
C ILE A 127 -19.62 -10.17 -3.66
N VAL A 128 -19.75 -10.72 -2.45
CA VAL A 128 -19.38 -12.11 -2.17
C VAL A 128 -20.23 -13.09 -2.98
N GLU A 129 -21.54 -12.82 -3.10
CA GLU A 129 -22.47 -13.63 -3.92
C GLU A 129 -22.15 -13.56 -5.42
N GLN A 130 -21.71 -12.40 -5.93
CA GLN A 130 -21.30 -12.25 -7.34
C GLN A 130 -20.01 -13.01 -7.65
N ILE A 131 -19.04 -12.99 -6.72
CA ILE A 131 -17.80 -13.76 -6.83
C ILE A 131 -18.12 -15.27 -6.81
N GLU A 132 -19.03 -15.69 -5.92
CA GLU A 132 -19.44 -17.09 -5.77
C GLU A 132 -20.31 -17.62 -6.92
N GLY A 133 -21.19 -16.77 -7.44
CA GLY A 133 -22.20 -17.10 -8.46
C GLY A 133 -21.66 -17.14 -9.89
N GLY A 134 -20.39 -16.83 -10.11
CA GLY A 134 -19.75 -16.92 -11.42
C GLY A 134 -20.09 -15.76 -12.37
N MET A 135 -20.61 -14.64 -11.85
CA MET A 135 -20.92 -13.45 -12.65
C MET A 135 -19.68 -12.94 -13.41
N LEU A 136 -18.52 -12.99 -12.75
CA LEU A 136 -17.24 -12.52 -13.29
C LEU A 136 -16.56 -13.54 -14.20
N THR A 137 -16.99 -14.80 -14.17
CA THR A 137 -16.37 -15.91 -14.92
C THR A 137 -17.46 -16.79 -15.54
N PRO A 138 -18.31 -16.28 -16.45
CA PRO A 138 -19.49 -16.99 -16.94
C PRO A 138 -19.17 -18.29 -17.69
N GLU A 139 -17.98 -18.39 -18.31
CA GLU A 139 -17.50 -19.61 -18.98
C GLU A 139 -17.07 -20.69 -17.98
N GLU A 140 -16.61 -20.30 -16.79
CA GLU A 140 -16.21 -21.19 -15.70
C GLU A 140 -16.79 -20.68 -14.36
N PRO A 141 -18.12 -20.83 -14.10
CA PRO A 141 -18.77 -20.20 -12.95
C PRO A 141 -18.19 -20.61 -11.58
N GLY A 142 -17.50 -21.76 -11.52
CA GLY A 142 -16.85 -22.25 -10.31
C GLY A 142 -15.44 -21.69 -10.06
N GLN A 143 -14.86 -20.94 -11.00
CA GLN A 143 -13.43 -20.61 -11.00
C GLN A 143 -13.01 -19.80 -9.76
N LEU A 144 -13.88 -18.93 -9.25
CA LEU A 144 -13.60 -18.03 -8.12
C LEU A 144 -14.20 -18.48 -6.77
N LYS A 145 -14.80 -19.67 -6.71
CA LYS A 145 -15.46 -20.19 -5.48
C LYS A 145 -14.52 -20.26 -4.28
N ASP A 146 -13.26 -20.59 -4.51
CA ASP A 146 -12.26 -20.66 -3.43
C ASP A 146 -12.06 -19.30 -2.75
N VAL A 147 -12.17 -18.19 -3.50
CA VAL A 147 -12.04 -16.84 -2.94
C VAL A 147 -13.25 -16.50 -2.07
N ALA A 148 -14.46 -16.76 -2.55
CA ALA A 148 -15.68 -16.57 -1.77
C ALA A 148 -15.70 -17.45 -0.51
N ASN A 149 -15.30 -18.72 -0.63
CA ASN A 149 -15.18 -19.65 0.48
C ASN A 149 -14.16 -19.16 1.52
N MET A 150 -13.03 -18.61 1.08
CA MET A 150 -12.04 -18.01 1.97
C MET A 150 -12.63 -16.83 2.73
N LEU A 151 -13.29 -15.89 2.04
CA LEU A 151 -13.92 -14.73 2.67
C LEU A 151 -15.02 -15.12 3.68
N ARG A 152 -15.82 -16.16 3.39
CA ARG A 152 -16.93 -16.57 4.27
C ARG A 152 -16.47 -17.35 5.51
N HIS A 153 -15.45 -18.19 5.38
CA HIS A 153 -15.17 -19.23 6.38
C HIS A 153 -13.75 -19.22 6.93
N HIS A 154 -12.81 -18.59 6.21
CA HIS A 154 -11.38 -18.66 6.51
C HIS A 154 -10.68 -17.31 6.37
N ASP A 155 -11.41 -16.21 6.59
CA ASP A 155 -10.92 -14.84 6.46
C ASP A 155 -9.98 -14.49 7.62
N ARG A 156 -8.74 -14.95 7.51
CA ARG A 156 -7.70 -14.75 8.52
C ARG A 156 -7.26 -13.30 8.66
N PHE A 157 -7.53 -12.47 7.65
CA PHE A 157 -7.05 -11.09 7.55
C PHE A 157 -8.19 -10.09 7.78
N MET A 158 -9.35 -10.57 8.23
CA MET A 158 -10.51 -9.75 8.61
C MET A 158 -10.95 -8.76 7.51
N VAL A 159 -10.83 -9.17 6.24
CA VAL A 159 -11.23 -8.37 5.07
C VAL A 159 -12.69 -7.93 5.20
N CYS A 160 -13.57 -8.81 5.66
CA CYS A 160 -14.99 -8.49 5.83
C CYS A 160 -15.24 -7.50 6.98
N ALA A 161 -14.38 -7.48 8.01
CA ALA A 161 -14.52 -6.56 9.14
C ALA A 161 -14.17 -5.12 8.76
N ASP A 162 -13.09 -4.92 7.99
CA ASP A 162 -12.63 -3.59 7.59
C ASP A 162 -13.34 -3.02 6.36
N PHE A 163 -14.11 -3.84 5.62
CA PHE A 163 -14.73 -3.45 4.35
C PHE A 163 -15.53 -2.13 4.40
N ASP A 164 -16.42 -1.98 5.38
CA ASP A 164 -17.28 -0.80 5.49
C ASP A 164 -16.49 0.46 5.88
N ALA A 165 -15.48 0.31 6.74
CA ALA A 165 -14.58 1.39 7.12
C ALA A 165 -13.73 1.85 5.92
N TYR A 166 -13.21 0.90 5.15
CA TYR A 166 -12.47 1.15 3.92
C TYR A 166 -13.32 1.89 2.88
N ALA A 167 -14.53 1.40 2.59
CA ALA A 167 -15.43 2.01 1.61
C ALA A 167 -15.77 3.47 1.99
N LYS A 168 -16.11 3.72 3.26
CA LYS A 168 -16.36 5.08 3.76
C LYS A 168 -15.13 5.99 3.71
N CYS A 169 -13.93 5.43 3.85
CA CYS A 169 -12.71 6.20 3.73
C CYS A 169 -12.42 6.56 2.26
N GLN A 170 -12.66 5.62 1.33
CA GLN A 170 -12.59 5.89 -0.10
C GLN A 170 -13.59 6.99 -0.54
N ASP A 171 -14.79 7.07 0.06
CA ASP A 171 -15.70 8.19 -0.18
C ASP A 171 -15.08 9.55 0.22
N LYS A 172 -14.37 9.61 1.35
CA LYS A 172 -13.66 10.82 1.80
C LYS A 172 -12.50 11.17 0.88
N VAL A 173 -11.80 10.16 0.35
CA VAL A 173 -10.76 10.34 -0.67
C VAL A 173 -11.37 11.00 -1.90
N ALA A 174 -12.46 10.44 -2.42
CA ALA A 174 -13.14 10.94 -3.61
C ALA A 174 -13.65 12.38 -3.41
N GLU A 175 -14.25 12.70 -2.26
CA GLU A 175 -14.66 14.06 -1.90
C GLU A 175 -13.47 15.01 -1.82
N THR A 176 -12.38 14.59 -1.16
CA THR A 176 -11.19 15.44 -0.99
C THR A 176 -10.47 15.68 -2.32
N TYR A 177 -10.46 14.70 -3.22
CA TYR A 177 -9.88 14.86 -4.56
C TYR A 177 -10.63 15.91 -5.39
N GLN A 178 -11.91 16.18 -5.13
CA GLN A 178 -12.63 17.27 -5.83
C GLN A 178 -12.11 18.66 -5.41
N ASP A 179 -11.60 18.82 -4.19
CA ASP A 179 -10.89 20.01 -3.75
C ASP A 179 -9.39 19.88 -4.06
N GLN A 180 -9.04 20.19 -5.32
CA GLN A 180 -7.67 20.11 -5.81
C GLN A 180 -6.67 20.94 -4.98
N LYS A 181 -7.09 22.08 -4.41
CA LYS A 181 -6.20 22.90 -3.58
C LYS A 181 -5.89 22.21 -2.25
N LYS A 182 -6.91 21.61 -1.62
CA LYS A 182 -6.74 20.81 -0.41
C LYS A 182 -5.88 19.58 -0.70
N TRP A 183 -6.17 18.84 -1.77
CA TRP A 183 -5.41 17.67 -2.19
C TRP A 183 -3.93 17.99 -2.40
N SER A 184 -3.60 19.01 -3.21
CA SER A 184 -2.21 19.41 -3.45
C SER A 184 -1.50 19.88 -2.18
N ARG A 185 -2.22 20.53 -1.25
CA ARG A 185 -1.65 20.91 0.04
C ARG A 185 -1.29 19.68 0.88
N MET A 186 -2.19 18.70 0.97
CA MET A 186 -1.93 17.45 1.69
C MET A 186 -0.73 16.72 1.08
N ALA A 187 -0.65 16.66 -0.26
CA ALA A 187 0.47 16.03 -0.98
C ALA A 187 1.79 16.75 -0.68
N LEU A 188 1.80 18.09 -0.65
CA LEU A 188 2.97 18.86 -0.27
C LEU A 188 3.41 18.58 1.18
N MET A 189 2.46 18.46 2.11
CA MET A 189 2.77 18.10 3.50
C MET A 189 3.39 16.70 3.61
N ASN A 190 2.91 15.74 2.81
CA ASN A 190 3.51 14.41 2.71
C ASN A 190 4.98 14.52 2.26
N ILE A 191 5.23 15.18 1.12
CA ILE A 191 6.59 15.36 0.56
C ILE A 191 7.51 16.07 1.56
N ALA A 192 7.05 17.14 2.18
CA ALA A 192 7.86 17.93 3.11
C ALA A 192 8.24 17.15 4.39
N SER A 193 7.49 16.09 4.73
CA SER A 193 7.65 15.34 5.97
C SER A 193 8.33 13.98 5.77
N THR A 194 8.87 13.68 4.58
CA THR A 194 9.45 12.37 4.28
C THR A 194 10.88 12.17 4.76
N GLY A 195 11.54 13.22 5.28
CA GLY A 195 12.98 13.21 5.57
C GLY A 195 13.43 12.05 6.47
N LYS A 196 12.63 11.72 7.49
CA LYS A 196 12.88 10.59 8.41
C LYS A 196 13.01 9.24 7.70
N PHE A 197 12.33 9.05 6.58
CA PHE A 197 12.29 7.79 5.84
C PHE A 197 13.44 7.61 4.85
N SER A 198 14.42 8.51 4.84
CA SER A 198 15.66 8.29 4.09
C SER A 198 16.45 7.09 4.64
N THR A 199 16.96 6.25 3.74
CA THR A 199 17.84 5.14 4.11
C THR A 199 19.16 5.63 4.72
N ASP A 200 19.60 6.85 4.42
CA ASP A 200 20.82 7.42 5.01
C ASP A 200 20.69 7.54 6.52
N ARG A 201 19.49 7.87 7.01
CA ARG A 201 19.17 7.93 8.44
C ARG A 201 19.20 6.52 9.05
N THR A 202 18.56 5.54 8.43
CA THR A 202 18.59 4.13 8.89
C THR A 202 20.02 3.59 8.96
N ILE A 203 20.82 3.80 7.92
CA ILE A 203 22.21 3.36 7.88
C ILE A 203 23.05 4.05 8.96
N SER A 204 22.80 5.33 9.22
CA SER A 204 23.49 6.07 10.29
C SER A 204 23.16 5.54 11.69
N GLU A 205 21.92 5.14 11.95
CA GLU A 205 21.51 4.53 13.22
C GLU A 205 22.14 3.15 13.39
N TYR A 206 22.06 2.28 12.37
CA TYR A 206 22.73 0.97 12.39
C TYR A 206 24.25 1.10 12.61
N ALA A 207 24.87 2.07 11.94
CA ALA A 207 26.29 2.36 12.07
C ALA A 207 26.68 2.64 13.53
N ARG A 208 25.97 3.57 14.19
CA ARG A 208 26.29 3.99 15.55
C ARG A 208 25.87 2.98 16.62
N GLU A 209 24.66 2.46 16.51
CA GLU A 209 24.01 1.70 17.60
C GLU A 209 24.34 0.21 17.56
N ILE A 210 24.69 -0.32 16.39
CA ILE A 210 24.92 -1.75 16.20
C ILE A 210 26.36 -2.03 15.75
N TRP A 211 26.84 -1.34 14.72
CA TRP A 211 28.16 -1.63 14.14
C TRP A 211 29.32 -0.94 14.87
N GLY A 212 29.04 0.11 15.66
CA GLY A 212 30.06 0.88 16.37
C GLY A 212 30.96 1.69 15.46
N ILE A 213 30.43 2.17 14.33
CA ILE A 213 31.16 3.02 13.37
C ILE A 213 30.47 4.38 13.24
N GLU A 214 31.25 5.44 13.05
CA GLU A 214 30.69 6.77 12.75
C GLU A 214 30.61 6.99 11.23
N PRO A 215 29.42 7.30 10.68
CA PRO A 215 29.29 7.64 9.28
C PRO A 215 30.04 8.95 8.97
N ASN A 216 30.65 9.02 7.79
CA ASN A 216 31.31 10.23 7.29
C ASN A 216 30.71 10.67 5.96
N VAL A 217 30.84 11.96 5.66
CA VAL A 217 30.43 12.58 4.39
C VAL A 217 31.65 13.11 3.63
N GLU A 218 32.83 12.59 3.94
CA GLU A 218 34.06 13.03 3.32
C GLU A 218 34.07 12.66 1.84
N LYS A 219 34.29 13.67 1.00
CA LYS A 219 34.38 13.46 -0.44
C LYS A 219 35.73 12.81 -0.74
N LEU A 220 35.70 11.59 -1.26
CA LEU A 220 36.90 10.92 -1.76
C LEU A 220 37.52 11.73 -2.92
N PRO A 221 38.86 11.68 -3.08
CA PRO A 221 39.53 12.31 -4.21
C PRO A 221 38.96 11.80 -5.53
N ALA A 222 39.06 12.62 -6.58
CA ALA A 222 38.55 12.20 -7.88
C ALA A 222 39.30 10.94 -8.36
N PRO A 223 38.67 10.02 -9.11
CA PRO A 223 39.33 8.77 -9.54
C PRO A 223 40.61 8.95 -10.34
N TYR A 224 40.83 10.15 -10.90
CA TYR A 224 42.03 10.54 -11.66
C TYR A 224 43.06 11.31 -10.83
N GLU A 225 42.68 11.78 -9.64
CA GLU A 225 43.62 12.33 -8.67
C GLU A 225 44.25 11.13 -7.96
N GLY A 226 45.53 10.88 -8.20
CA GLY A 226 46.26 9.81 -7.53
C GLY A 226 46.09 9.89 -6.01
N VAL A 227 46.14 8.75 -5.33
CA VAL A 227 46.01 8.73 -3.86
C VAL A 227 47.10 9.65 -3.29
N PRO A 228 46.74 10.68 -2.49
CA PRO A 228 47.74 11.55 -1.89
C PRO A 228 48.74 10.69 -1.08
N GLY A 229 50.01 10.66 -1.50
CA GLY A 229 51.05 9.83 -0.89
C GLY A 229 51.47 8.58 -1.67
N THR A 230 50.87 8.28 -2.83
CA THR A 230 51.40 7.28 -3.78
C THR A 230 52.14 7.99 -4.92
N GLU A 231 53.24 8.68 -4.62
CA GLU A 231 54.21 9.00 -5.67
C GLU A 231 54.88 7.69 -6.10
N ASN A 232 54.65 7.30 -7.35
CA ASN A 232 55.37 6.20 -7.96
C ASN A 232 56.87 6.52 -7.93
N GLU A 233 57.64 5.74 -7.16
CA GLU A 233 59.07 5.55 -7.39
C GLU A 233 59.26 4.93 -8.80
N THR A 234 59.14 5.71 -9.87
CA THR A 234 59.80 5.37 -11.13
C THR A 234 61.29 5.61 -10.94
N LYS A 235 61.99 4.57 -10.48
CA LYS A 235 63.45 4.46 -10.62
C LYS A 235 63.79 4.29 -12.11
N GLU A 236 64.82 5.02 -12.52
CA GLU A 236 65.45 5.05 -13.85
C GLU A 236 65.76 3.66 -14.43
#